data_AF-A0A974UAL9-F1
#
_entry.id   AF-A0A974UAL9-F1
#
_cell.length_a   1.000
_cell.length_b   1.000
_cell.length_c   1.000
_cell.angle_alpha   90.00
_cell.angle_beta   90.00
_cell.angle_gamma   90.00
#
_symmetry.space_group_name_H-M   'P 1'
#
loop_
_entity.id
_entity.type
_entity.pdbx_description
1 polymer ?
#
loop_
_entity_poly.entity_id
_entity_poly.type
_entity_poly.pdbx_seq_one_letter_code
_entity_poly.pdbx_strand_id
1 'polypeptide(L)'
;MAFMMALQYGPLYLAGIVPFVGPGGALVGFVINIEHMIVLLTLMVPIGTVLYEATGSVYPGAVINALIVTWMFTSSSVIAPLPI
;
A
#
# COMPACT_ATOMS: atom_id res chain seq x y z
N MET A 1 16.43 -17.72 5.86
CA MET A 1 15.24 -17.14 5.18
C MET A 1 14.76 -15.85 5.86
N ALA A 2 14.33 -15.86 7.13
CA ALA A 2 13.83 -14.66 7.81
C ALA A 2 14.81 -13.46 7.83
N PHE A 3 16.11 -13.71 7.98
CA PHE A 3 17.14 -12.67 7.95
C PHE A 3 17.25 -11.95 6.60
N MET A 4 17.22 -12.70 5.49
CA MET A 4 17.24 -12.13 4.13
C MET A 4 15.96 -11.34 3.83
N MET A 5 14.81 -11.79 4.34
CA MET A 5 13.55 -11.03 4.26
C MET A 5 13.71 -9.69 5.00
N ALA A 6 14.11 -9.70 6.28
CA ALA A 6 14.25 -8.48 7.07
C ALA A 6 15.21 -7.44 6.44
N LEU A 7 16.29 -7.90 5.80
CA LEU A 7 17.25 -7.06 5.09
C LEU A 7 16.67 -6.41 3.83
N GLN A 8 15.67 -7.01 3.20
CA GLN A 8 15.01 -6.48 2.01
C GLN A 8 13.80 -5.60 2.35
N TYR A 9 13.00 -5.98 3.36
CA TYR A 9 11.79 -5.25 3.74
C TYR A 9 12.07 -4.09 4.71
N GLY A 10 13.07 -4.20 5.58
CA GLY A 10 13.39 -3.15 6.56
C GLY A 10 13.71 -1.79 5.91
N PRO A 11 14.67 -1.72 4.96
CA PRO A 11 14.99 -0.48 4.25
C PRO A 11 13.84 0.05 3.41
N LEU A 12 12.98 -0.83 2.89
CA LEU A 12 11.82 -0.43 2.11
C LEU A 12 10.77 0.29 2.96
N TYR A 13 10.40 -0.27 4.12
CA TYR A 13 9.40 0.37 4.99
C TYR A 13 9.92 1.62 5.69
N LEU A 14 11.23 1.73 5.93
CA LEU A 14 11.82 2.86 6.64
C LEU A 14 12.28 4.00 5.72
N ALA A 15 12.77 3.68 4.51
CA ALA A 15 13.40 4.66 3.62
C ALA A 15 12.87 4.61 2.18
N GLY A 16 11.99 3.67 1.82
CA GLY A 16 11.50 3.50 0.46
C GLY A 16 12.56 3.00 -0.54
N ILE A 17 13.72 2.55 -0.05
CA ILE A 17 14.85 2.11 -0.89
C ILE A 17 14.82 0.59 -1.02
N VAL A 18 14.85 0.09 -2.26
CA VAL A 18 14.99 -1.34 -2.55
C VAL A 18 16.48 -1.67 -2.71
N PRO A 19 17.11 -2.39 -1.75
CA PRO A 19 18.57 -2.57 -1.76
C PRO A 19 19.07 -3.57 -2.82
N PHE A 20 18.19 -4.48 -3.27
CA PHE A 20 18.52 -5.55 -4.22
C PHE A 20 17.51 -5.55 -5.36
N VAL A 21 17.92 -5.07 -6.54
CA VAL A 21 17.10 -5.01 -7.75
C VAL A 21 17.59 -6.07 -8.74
N GLY A 22 16.75 -7.07 -9.00
CA GLY A 22 16.94 -8.13 -9.98
C GLY A 22 15.58 -8.73 -10.36
N PRO A 23 15.47 -9.75 -11.23
CA PRO A 23 14.18 -10.32 -11.64
C PRO A 23 13.29 -10.75 -10.46
N GLY A 24 13.89 -11.25 -9.38
CA GLY A 24 13.19 -11.57 -8.14
C GLY A 24 12.75 -10.35 -7.32
N GLY A 25 13.41 -9.20 -7.45
CA GLY A 25 13.05 -7.95 -6.79
C GLY A 25 11.77 -7.30 -7.36
N ALA A 26 11.49 -7.53 -8.65
CA ALA A 26 10.23 -7.10 -9.28
C ALA A 26 9.01 -7.82 -8.67
N LEU A 27 9.14 -9.12 -8.38
CA LEU A 27 8.10 -9.89 -7.70
C LEU A 27 7.88 -9.40 -6.26
N VAL A 28 8.96 -9.10 -5.53
CA VAL A 28 8.88 -8.56 -4.17
C VAL A 28 8.18 -7.20 -4.15
N GLY A 29 8.54 -6.28 -5.07
CA GLY A 29 7.85 -5.00 -5.20
C GLY A 29 6.37 -5.14 -5.58
N PHE A 30 6.03 -6.12 -6.43
CA PHE A 30 4.64 -6.43 -6.77
C PHE A 30 3.85 -6.95 -5.57
N VAL A 31 4.40 -7.92 -4.82
CA VAL A 31 3.75 -8.52 -3.64
C VAL A 31 3.49 -7.46 -2.57
N ILE A 32 4.42 -6.54 -2.34
CA ILE A 32 4.26 -5.46 -1.35
C ILE A 32 3.20 -4.45 -1.78
N ASN A 33 3.15 -4.11 -3.08
CA ASN A 33 2.07 -3.27 -3.60
C ASN A 33 0.70 -3.97 -3.45
N ILE A 34 0.63 -5.29 -3.67
CA ILE A 34 -0.59 -6.07 -3.41
C ILE A 34 -0.96 -6.06 -1.93
N GLU A 35 0.00 -6.30 -1.04
CA GLU A 35 -0.23 -6.32 0.40
C GLU A 35 -0.77 -4.97 0.87
N HIS A 36 -0.16 -3.87 0.42
CA HIS A 36 -0.62 -2.52 0.69
C HIS A 36 -2.07 -2.32 0.24
N MET A 37 -2.43 -2.73 -0.98
CA MET A 37 -3.81 -2.60 -1.48
C MET A 37 -4.81 -3.39 -0.63
N ILE A 38 -4.48 -4.64 -0.27
CA ILE A 38 -5.35 -5.50 0.54
C ILE A 38 -5.57 -4.90 1.93
N VAL A 39 -4.51 -4.40 2.57
CA VAL A 39 -4.59 -3.77 3.89
C VAL A 39 -5.45 -2.51 3.85
N LEU A 40 -5.26 -1.64 2.86
CA LEU A 40 -6.07 -0.43 2.71
C LEU A 40 -7.54 -0.75 2.45
N LEU A 41 -7.85 -1.70 1.56
CA LEU A 41 -9.23 -2.12 1.30
C LEU A 41 -9.90 -2.73 2.54
N THR A 42 -9.15 -3.48 3.35
CA THR A 42 -9.66 -4.04 4.61
C THR A 42 -9.93 -2.93 5.63
N LEU A 43 -9.07 -1.91 5.70
CA LEU A 43 -9.22 -0.76 6.59
C LEU A 43 -10.46 0.10 6.28
N MET A 44 -10.96 0.07 5.03
CA MET A 44 -12.16 0.82 4.64
C MET A 44 -13.42 0.35 5.35
N VAL A 45 -13.49 -0.93 5.75
CA VAL A 45 -14.65 -1.50 6.45
C VAL A 45 -14.83 -0.87 7.82
N PRO A 46 -13.86 -0.94 8.76
CA PRO A 46 -14.02 -0.32 10.07
C PRO A 46 -14.13 1.21 10.00
N ILE A 47 -13.43 1.87 9.07
CA ILE A 47 -13.56 3.33 8.88
C ILE A 47 -15.01 3.69 8.50
N GLY A 48 -15.60 2.97 7.54
CA GLY A 48 -16.98 3.18 7.12
C GLY A 48 -17.96 2.92 8.26
N THR A 49 -17.77 1.82 9.01
CA THR A 49 -18.63 1.46 10.14
C THR A 49 -18.59 2.50 11.25
N VAL A 50 -17.40 2.91 11.71
CA VAL A 50 -17.25 3.89 12.80
C VAL A 50 -17.82 5.26 12.41
N LEU A 51 -17.61 5.69 11.17
CA LEU A 51 -18.15 6.97 10.68
C LEU A 51 -19.67 6.92 10.56
N TYR A 52 -20.23 5.79 10.12
CA TYR A 52 -21.67 5.61 10.07
C TYR A 52 -22.31 5.62 11.46
N GLU A 53 -21.70 4.94 12.44
CA GLU A 53 -22.16 4.97 13.84
C GLU A 53 -22.09 6.38 14.45
N ALA A 54 -21.06 7.16 14.12
CA ALA A 54 -20.88 8.50 14.67
C ALA A 54 -21.76 9.58 14.02
N THR A 55 -22.07 9.45 12.72
CA THR A 55 -22.79 10.51 11.97
C THR A 55 -24.19 10.11 11.49
N GLY A 56 -24.56 8.83 11.58
CA GLY A 56 -25.81 8.31 11.03
C GLY A 56 -25.92 8.39 9.51
N SER A 57 -24.82 8.73 8.82
CA SER A 57 -24.76 9.06 7.40
C SER A 57 -23.65 8.26 6.72
N VAL A 58 -23.91 7.77 5.51
CA VAL A 58 -22.93 6.98 4.73
C VAL A 58 -21.92 7.89 4.02
N TYR A 59 -22.28 9.16 3.77
CA TYR A 59 -21.46 10.09 3.00
C TYR A 59 -20.05 10.35 3.57
N PRO A 60 -19.85 10.53 4.89
CA PRO A 60 -18.52 10.77 5.45
C PRO A 60 -17.57 9.58 5.25
N GLY A 61 -18.06 8.35 5.47
CA GLY A 61 -17.30 7.13 5.22
C GLY A 61 -16.96 6.94 3.74
N ALA A 62 -17.91 7.23 2.86
CA ALA A 62 -17.70 7.15 1.41
C ALA A 62 -16.64 8.14 0.91
N VAL A 63 -16.67 9.39 1.37
CA VAL A 63 -15.69 10.42 0.98
C VAL A 63 -14.29 10.06 1.48
N ILE A 64 -14.16 9.65 2.74
CA ILE A 64 -12.85 9.27 3.31
C ILE A 64 -12.28 8.05 2.59
N ASN A 65 -13.09 7.02 2.35
CA ASN A 65 -12.64 5.84 1.60
C ASN A 65 -12.22 6.20 0.17
N ALA A 66 -12.94 7.10 -0.51
CA ALA A 66 -12.56 7.57 -1.85
C ALA A 66 -11.22 8.32 -1.87
N LEU A 67 -10.94 9.15 -0.85
CA LEU A 67 -9.65 9.82 -0.70
C LEU A 67 -8.51 8.83 -0.46
N ILE A 68 -8.73 7.80 0.36
CA ILE A 68 -7.74 6.74 0.61
C ILE A 68 -7.44 5.97 -0.69
N VAL A 69 -8.46 5.60 -1.46
CA VAL A 69 -8.28 4.96 -2.79
C VAL A 69 -7.49 5.87 -3.74
N THR A 70 -7.84 7.15 -3.77
CA THR A 70 -7.16 8.13 -4.65
C THR A 70 -5.68 8.24 -4.28
N TRP A 71 -5.38 8.33 -2.98
CA TRP A 71 -4.01 8.36 -2.48
C TRP A 71 -3.24 7.07 -2.79
N MET A 72 -3.89 5.90 -2.67
CA MET A 72 -3.31 4.60 -3.02
C MET A 72 -2.86 4.56 -4.49
N PHE A 73 -3.71 4.99 -5.42
CA PHE A 73 -3.36 5.02 -6.85
C PHE A 73 -2.30 6.07 -7.18
N THR A 74 -2.30 7.21 -6.49
CA THR A 74 -1.30 8.27 -6.73
C THR A 74 0.08 7.86 -6.18
N SER A 75 0.12 7.04 -5.14
CA SER A 75 1.35 6.57 -4.50
C SER A 75 1.95 5.32 -5.16
N SER A 76 1.17 4.59 -5.98
CA SER A 76 1.68 3.44 -6.71
C SER A 76 2.56 3.89 -7.88
N SER A 77 3.87 3.99 -7.67
CA SER A 77 4.83 4.20 -8.74
C SER A 77 5.20 2.85 -9.37
N VAL A 78 4.84 2.67 -10.64
CA VAL A 78 5.49 1.64 -11.47
C VAL A 78 6.83 2.24 -11.87
N ILE A 79 7.92 1.85 -11.20
CA ILE A 79 9.26 2.17 -11.67
C ILE A 79 9.45 1.40 -12.99
N ALA A 80 9.18 2.07 -14.10
CA ALA A 80 9.67 1.63 -15.40
C ALA A 80 11.20 1.75 -15.35
N PRO A 81 11.97 0.70 -15.68
CA PRO A 81 13.40 0.81 -15.85
C PRO A 81 13.66 1.96 -16.82
N LEU A 82 14.39 2.98 -16.39
CA LEU A 82 14.84 4.02 -17.31
C LEU A 82 15.65 3.31 -18.41
N PRO A 83 15.31 3.52 -19.69
CA PRO A 83 16.10 2.94 -20.77
C PRO A 83 17.50 3.52 -20.66
N ILE A 84 18.49 2.63 -20.51
CA ILE A 84 19.87 2.95 -20.86
C ILE A 84 19.97 3.12 -22.37
#